data_AF-A0A257R3G7-F1
#
_entry.id   AF-A0A257R3G7-F1
#
_cell.length_a   1.000
_cell.length_b   1.000
_cell.length_c   1.000
_cell.angle_alpha   90.00
_cell.angle_beta   90.00
_cell.angle_gamma   90.00
#
_symmetry.space_group_name_H-M   'P 1'
#
loop_
_entity.id
_entity.type
_entity.pdbx_description
1 polymer ?
#
loop_
_entity_poly.entity_id
_entity_poly.type
_entity_poly.pdbx_seq_one_letter_code
_entity_poly.pdbx_strand_id
1 'polypeptide(L)' 'MSTTTTLDTPEVIQPITYTGLEEIEMGANRIQVDDKKIINCRADLNQLVPFKYPWAWDKYLNACANHWMPNEISMS' A
#
# COMPACT_ATOMS: atom_id res chain seq x y z
N MET A 1 21.28 33.27 -41.79
CA MET A 1 20.96 31.87 -41.47
C MET A 1 20.96 31.76 -39.97
N SER A 2 19.80 32.03 -39.36
CA SER A 2 19.69 32.18 -37.90
C SER A 2 19.65 30.81 -37.24
N THR A 3 20.62 30.58 -36.36
CA THR A 3 20.69 29.47 -35.42
C THR A 3 19.59 29.61 -34.37
N THR A 4 18.66 28.66 -34.32
CA THR A 4 17.71 28.54 -33.21
C THR A 4 18.11 27.33 -32.38
N THR A 5 18.86 27.61 -31.31
CA THR A 5 19.12 26.70 -30.20
C THR A 5 17.80 26.28 -29.57
N THR A 6 17.43 25.01 -29.68
CA THR A 6 16.35 24.43 -28.89
C THR A 6 16.81 24.35 -27.45
N LEU A 7 16.19 25.18 -26.60
CA LEU A 7 16.39 25.17 -25.17
C LEU A 7 15.98 23.81 -24.61
N ASP A 8 16.94 23.16 -23.95
CA ASP A 8 16.74 22.03 -23.05
C ASP A 8 15.51 22.28 -22.19
N THR A 9 14.54 21.37 -22.27
CA THR A 9 13.54 21.24 -21.21
C THR A 9 14.31 20.75 -19.99
N PRO A 10 14.30 21.45 -18.83
CA PRO A 10 14.98 20.92 -17.67
C PRO A 10 14.29 19.61 -17.28
N GLU A 11 15.00 18.50 -17.47
CA GLU A 11 14.65 17.22 -16.88
C GLU A 11 14.59 17.44 -15.37
N VAL A 12 13.38 17.56 -14.82
CA VAL A 12 13.17 17.71 -13.39
C VAL A 12 13.59 16.39 -12.76
N ILE A 13 14.85 16.32 -12.32
CA ILE A 13 15.34 15.23 -11.48
C ILE A 13 14.60 15.39 -10.14
N GLN A 14 13.48 14.69 -10.02
CA GLN A 14 12.76 14.60 -8.76
C GLN A 14 13.72 13.93 -7.76
N PRO A 15 14.05 14.57 -6.62
CA PRO A 15 14.85 13.92 -5.60
C PRO A 15 14.08 12.68 -5.14
N ILE A 16 14.74 11.52 -5.12
CA ILE A 16 14.11 10.27 -4.68
C ILE A 16 13.81 10.41 -3.18
N THR A 17 12.60 10.83 -2.84
CA THR A 17 12.14 11.05 -1.48
C THR A 17 11.37 9.84 -0.98
N TYR A 18 12.01 9.01 -0.15
CA TYR A 18 11.36 7.84 0.47
C TYR A 18 10.42 8.21 1.64
N THR A 19 9.84 9.42 1.63
CA THR A 19 9.05 9.97 2.74
C THR A 19 7.60 9.47 2.77
N GLY A 20 7.15 8.76 1.73
CA GLY A 20 5.77 8.26 1.64
C GLY A 20 4.72 9.36 1.41
N LEU A 21 5.16 10.59 1.10
CA LEU A 21 4.30 11.75 0.79
C LEU A 21 4.03 11.93 -0.71
N GLU A 22 4.47 10.98 -1.53
CA GLU A 22 4.26 10.99 -2.97
C GLU A 22 2.86 10.47 -3.33
N GLU A 23 2.31 10.91 -4.47
CA GLU A 23 0.99 10.51 -4.93
C GLU A 23 0.93 9.00 -5.17
N ILE A 24 -0.03 8.32 -4.52
CA ILE A 24 -0.21 6.87 -4.62
C ILE A 24 -1.04 6.61 -5.88
N GLU A 25 -0.43 5.97 -6.87
CA GLU A 25 -1.13 5.56 -8.09
C GLU A 25 -2.17 4.47 -7.76
N MET A 26 -3.46 4.82 -7.86
CA MET A 26 -4.58 3.91 -7.65
C MET A 26 -4.97 3.23 -8.96
N GLY A 27 -5.15 1.90 -8.94
CA GLY A 27 -5.49 1.11 -10.15
C GLY A 27 -4.30 0.44 -10.83
N ALA A 28 -3.25 0.14 -10.06
CA ALA A 28 -2.04 -0.48 -10.55
C ALA A 28 -2.24 -1.95 -11.00
N ASN A 29 -1.33 -2.40 -11.87
CA ASN A 29 -1.19 -3.80 -12.28
C ASN A 29 -1.14 -4.77 -11.09
N ARG A 30 -1.38 -6.06 -11.34
CA ARG A 30 -1.34 -7.12 -10.32
C ARG A 30 -0.08 -7.01 -9.45
N ILE A 31 -0.31 -6.90 -8.14
CA ILE A 31 0.76 -6.70 -7.16
C ILE A 31 1.58 -7.98 -6.97
N GLN A 32 2.90 -7.80 -6.85
CA GLN A 32 3.81 -8.87 -6.45
C GLN A 32 3.86 -9.02 -4.93
N VAL A 33 4.06 -10.24 -4.44
CA VAL A 33 4.12 -10.52 -3.00
C VAL A 33 5.26 -9.75 -2.35
N ASP A 34 6.42 -9.67 -3.00
CA ASP A 34 7.63 -9.12 -2.40
C ASP A 34 7.56 -7.61 -2.14
N ASP A 35 6.78 -6.86 -2.92
CA ASP A 35 6.62 -5.42 -2.78
C ASP A 35 5.81 -5.01 -1.54
N LYS A 36 5.03 -5.94 -0.96
CA LYS A 36 4.21 -5.66 0.22
C LYS A 36 5.10 -5.49 1.46
N LYS A 37 4.98 -4.35 2.16
CA LYS A 37 5.69 -4.08 3.42
C LYS A 37 4.70 -3.68 4.50
N ILE A 38 5.04 -3.95 5.77
CA ILE A 38 4.19 -3.54 6.91
C ILE A 38 4.19 -2.02 7.07
N ILE A 39 5.34 -1.38 6.86
CA ILE A 39 5.49 0.08 6.89
C ILE A 39 6.09 0.58 5.58
N ASN A 40 5.68 1.78 5.16
CA ASN A 40 6.17 2.47 3.96
C ASN A 40 6.10 1.61 2.68
N CYS A 41 5.01 0.85 2.51
CA CYS A 41 4.74 0.08 1.29
C CYS A 41 4.26 1.00 0.16
N ARG A 42 4.68 0.71 -1.08
CA ARG A 42 4.22 1.42 -2.29
C ARG A 42 3.28 0.59 -3.17
N ALA A 43 3.05 -0.68 -2.83
CA ALA A 43 2.09 -1.52 -3.51
C ALA A 43 0.64 -1.14 -3.15
N ASP A 44 -0.29 -1.35 -4.09
CA ASP A 44 -1.71 -1.02 -3.92
C ASP A 44 -2.36 -1.82 -2.78
N LEU A 45 -2.87 -1.11 -1.76
CA LEU A 45 -3.44 -1.71 -0.56
C LEU A 45 -4.90 -2.16 -0.74
N ASN A 46 -5.57 -1.78 -1.83
CA ASN A 46 -6.95 -2.16 -2.09
C ASN A 46 -7.08 -3.63 -2.57
N GLN A 47 -5.98 -4.26 -2.96
CA GLN A 47 -5.94 -5.64 -3.42
C GLN A 47 -5.44 -6.58 -2.30
N LEU A 48 -6.36 -7.33 -1.71
CA LEU A 48 -6.07 -8.23 -0.60
C LEU A 48 -5.06 -9.33 -0.98
N VAL A 49 -5.23 -9.92 -2.16
CA VAL A 49 -4.35 -10.97 -2.68
C VAL A 49 -3.21 -10.39 -3.53
N PRO A 50 -2.04 -11.04 -3.60
CA PRO A 50 -1.62 -12.24 -2.85
C PRO A 50 -1.17 -11.92 -1.41
N PHE A 51 -1.33 -12.86 -0.48
CA PHE A 51 -0.94 -12.66 0.92
C PHE A 51 0.56 -12.83 1.13
N LYS A 52 1.23 -11.83 1.74
CA LYS A 52 2.63 -11.92 2.17
C LYS A 52 2.79 -12.42 3.61
N TYR A 53 1.87 -12.03 4.49
CA TYR A 53 1.94 -12.31 5.93
C TYR A 53 0.80 -13.25 6.34
N PRO A 54 0.95 -14.58 6.16
CA PRO A 54 -0.11 -15.54 6.47
C PRO A 54 -0.50 -15.51 7.96
N TRP A 55 0.46 -15.30 8.86
CA TRP A 55 0.20 -15.17 10.30
C TRP A 55 -0.81 -14.06 10.64
N ALA A 56 -0.81 -12.96 9.89
CA ALA A 56 -1.72 -11.84 10.13
C ALA A 56 -3.15 -12.22 9.71
N TRP A 57 -3.26 -12.97 8.61
CA TRP A 57 -4.53 -13.52 8.15
C TRP A 57 -5.08 -14.56 9.14
N ASP A 58 -4.24 -15.44 9.66
CA ASP A 58 -4.65 -16.41 10.69
C ASP A 58 -5.15 -15.71 11.96
N LYS A 59 -4.52 -14.59 12.37
CA LYS A 59 -5.01 -13.78 13.50
C LYS A 59 -6.37 -13.15 13.21
N TYR A 60 -6.61 -12.68 12.00
CA TYR A 60 -7.91 -12.17 11.57
C TYR A 60 -8.99 -13.26 11.65
N LEU A 61 -8.73 -14.45 11.10
CA LEU A 61 -9.67 -15.57 11.15
C LEU A 61 -9.97 -16.02 12.59
N ASN A 62 -8.94 -16.10 13.44
CA ASN A 62 -9.12 -16.40 14.85
C ASN A 62 -9.97 -15.33 15.56
N ALA A 63 -9.82 -14.06 15.23
CA ALA A 63 -10.66 -13.00 15.80
C ALA A 63 -12.12 -13.13 15.35
N CYS A 64 -12.37 -13.42 14.07
CA CYS A 64 -13.71 -13.65 13.54
C CYS A 64 -14.42 -14.84 14.22
N ALA A 65 -13.70 -15.91 14.52
CA ALA A 65 -14.26 -17.08 15.20
C ALA A 65 -14.60 -16.84 16.68
N ASN A 66 -14.00 -15.82 17.30
CA ASN A 66 -14.18 -15.47 18.72
C ASN A 66 -15.06 -14.23 18.91
N HIS A 67 -16.00 -13.97 17.99
CA HIS A 67 -16.96 -12.88 18.14
C HIS A 67 -17.90 -13.12 19.33
N TRP A 68 -18.01 -12.14 20.22
CA TRP A 68 -18.95 -12.12 21.33
C TRP A 68 -19.47 -10.70 21.53
N MET A 69 -20.66 -10.58 22.10
CA MET A 69 -21.26 -9.30 22.49
C MET A 69 -21.39 -9.20 24.01
N PRO A 70 -21.07 -8.04 24.62
CA PRO A 70 -21.23 -7.84 26.06
C PRO A 70 -22.63 -8.14 26.61
N ASN A 71 -23.66 -7.92 25.80
CA ASN A 71 -25.05 -8.17 26.17
C ASN A 71 -25.43 -9.67 26.21
N GLU A 72 -24.54 -10.57 25.76
CA GLU A 72 -24.74 -12.03 25.81
C GLU A 72 -24.41 -12.62 27.19
N ILE A 73 -23.83 -11.81 28.10
CA ILE A 73 -23.48 -12.22 29.46
C ILE A 73 -24.56 -11.73 30.43
N SER A 74 -25.20 -12.66 31.13
CA SER A 74 -26.18 -12.33 32.17
C SER A 74 -25.48 -11.68 33.37
N MET A 75 -26.01 -10.54 33.83
CA MET A 75 -25.45 -9.73 34.94
C MET A 75 -26.21 -9.94 36.26
N SER A 76 -26.75 -11.13 36.52
CA SER A 76 -27.55 -11.46 37.72
C SER A 76 -26.92 -10.99 39.04
#